data_AF-A0A7I8CZF9-F1
#
_entry.id   AF-A0A7I8CZF9-F1
#
_cell.length_a   1.000
_cell.length_b   1.000
_cell.length_c   1.000
_cell.angle_alpha   90.00
_cell.angle_beta   90.00
_cell.angle_gamma   90.00
#
_symmetry.space_group_name_H-M   'P 1'
#
loop_
_entity.id
_entity.type
_entity.pdbx_description
1 polymer ?
#
loop_
_entity_poly.entity_id
_entity_poly.type
_entity_poly.pdbx_seq_one_letter_code
_entity_poly.pdbx_strand_id
1 'polypeptide(L)'
;MRRFVAAFLAICLVLLLPSCSGYALPEENDEALPSQQAVSSDLSSAQAPGTSQPAAVSSSTEMPSQGESSLASSQGQGSQPESSGSVGSGRIGDYEVAIRSARLSKDYRQKDVLIVTYDFTNHGQDGMSFLIAINAKAYQNGHELSMATITGDKEYRIQDMMKDVGPGETQQVQRAFLLEDTTSPVEAEVSELISMNKDCFSRTFDLTSLS
;
A
#
# COMPACT_ATOMS: atom_id res chain seq x y z
N MET A 1 39.17 47.69 -25.20
CA MET A 1 37.85 47.82 -25.87
C MET A 1 36.75 47.30 -24.93
N ARG A 2 35.47 47.57 -25.25
CA ARG A 2 34.19 47.00 -24.73
C ARG A 2 34.17 46.28 -23.36
N ARG A 3 33.27 46.76 -22.48
CA ARG A 3 32.91 46.17 -21.18
C ARG A 3 31.80 45.13 -21.33
N PHE A 4 31.82 44.07 -20.51
CA PHE A 4 30.64 43.36 -19.99
C PHE A 4 30.98 42.99 -18.52
N VAL A 5 30.52 43.76 -17.53
CA VAL A 5 29.17 43.76 -16.93
C VAL A 5 28.96 42.50 -16.07
N ALA A 6 28.98 42.69 -14.75
CA ALA A 6 28.65 41.65 -13.78
C ALA A 6 27.13 41.54 -13.61
N ALA A 7 26.63 40.32 -13.42
CA ALA A 7 25.26 40.06 -13.04
C ALA A 7 25.22 39.59 -11.57
N PHE A 8 24.85 40.50 -10.67
CA PHE A 8 24.36 40.09 -9.35
C PHE A 8 22.95 39.54 -9.51
N LEU A 9 22.74 38.25 -9.25
CA LEU A 9 21.41 37.71 -8.99
C LEU A 9 21.36 37.29 -7.51
N ALA A 10 20.57 38.01 -6.72
CA ALA A 10 20.37 37.68 -5.33
C ALA A 10 19.31 36.57 -5.19
N ILE A 11 19.69 35.43 -4.63
CA ILE A 11 18.75 34.40 -4.17
C ILE A 11 18.87 34.31 -2.65
N CYS A 12 18.15 35.21 -1.97
CA CYS A 12 17.81 35.04 -0.57
C CYS A 12 16.42 34.40 -0.48
N LEU A 13 16.36 33.07 -0.35
CA LEU A 13 15.21 32.43 0.26
C LEU A 13 15.70 31.39 1.28
N VAL A 14 15.61 31.78 2.55
CA VAL A 14 15.78 30.86 3.67
C VAL A 14 14.50 30.06 3.82
N LEU A 15 14.61 28.74 3.86
CA LEU A 15 13.83 27.91 4.80
C LEU A 15 14.68 26.69 5.18
N LEU A 16 14.64 26.33 6.47
CA LEU A 16 15.25 25.11 6.98
C LEU A 16 14.23 23.97 6.88
N LEU A 17 14.70 22.74 6.66
CA LEU A 17 14.57 21.71 7.70
C LEU A 17 15.82 20.79 7.67
N PRO A 18 16.45 20.50 8.82
CA PRO A 18 17.53 19.53 8.92
C PRO A 18 17.03 18.12 9.28
N SER A 19 17.86 17.14 8.98
CA SER A 19 17.89 15.79 9.58
C SER A 19 16.68 14.88 9.39
N CYS A 20 16.93 13.77 8.70
CA CYS A 20 16.23 12.50 8.94
C CYS A 20 16.57 12.01 10.37
N SER A 21 15.86 12.50 11.39
CA SER A 21 15.92 11.93 12.73
C SER A 21 15.32 10.52 12.72
N GLY A 22 16.03 9.56 13.32
CA GLY A 22 15.76 8.14 13.13
C GLY A 22 14.48 7.62 13.77
N TYR A 23 14.03 6.46 13.29
CA TYR A 23 13.09 5.60 14.00
C TYR A 23 13.69 5.21 15.37
N ALA A 24 13.22 5.87 16.43
CA ALA A 24 13.27 5.30 17.77
C ALA A 24 12.03 4.41 17.92
N LEU A 25 12.21 3.09 17.84
CA LEU A 25 11.16 2.14 18.22
C LEU A 25 10.92 2.27 19.73
N PRO A 26 9.68 2.51 20.20
CA PRO A 26 9.38 2.38 21.63
C PRO A 26 9.49 0.91 22.04
N GLU A 27 10.04 0.67 23.24
CA GLU A 27 10.23 -0.68 23.79
C GLU A 27 8.91 -1.44 23.97
N GLU A 28 8.95 -2.76 23.81
CA GLU A 28 7.87 -3.65 24.22
C GLU A 28 7.71 -3.56 25.75
N ASN A 29 6.57 -3.07 26.22
CA ASN A 29 6.18 -3.23 27.62
C ASN A 29 5.49 -4.57 27.81
N ASP A 30 6.14 -5.43 28.58
CA ASP A 30 5.70 -6.78 28.94
C ASP A 30 4.53 -6.73 29.95
N GLU A 31 3.32 -6.40 29.48
CA GLU A 31 2.09 -6.51 30.29
C GLU A 31 1.48 -7.92 30.20
N ALA A 32 1.59 -8.66 31.29
CA ALA A 32 1.19 -10.06 31.37
C ALA A 32 -0.33 -10.28 31.18
N LEU A 33 -0.66 -11.25 30.32
CA LEU A 33 -2.04 -11.70 30.11
C LEU A 33 -2.67 -12.26 31.41
N PRO A 34 -3.76 -11.68 31.93
CA PRO A 34 -4.51 -12.29 33.03
C PRO A 34 -5.21 -13.57 32.55
N SER A 35 -5.26 -14.56 33.44
CA SER A 35 -5.75 -15.92 33.14
C SER A 35 -7.22 -15.98 32.71
N GLN A 36 -7.52 -16.90 31.80
CA GLN A 36 -8.87 -17.23 31.34
C GLN A 36 -9.83 -17.53 32.50
N GLN A 37 -11.11 -17.12 32.36
CA GLN A 37 -12.19 -17.59 33.20
C GLN A 37 -13.29 -18.21 32.33
N ALA A 38 -13.81 -19.37 32.75
CA ALA A 38 -14.49 -20.31 31.86
C ALA A 38 -15.91 -19.89 31.46
N VAL A 39 -16.28 -20.20 30.22
CA VAL A 39 -17.68 -20.25 29.77
C VAL A 39 -18.31 -21.57 30.21
N SER A 40 -19.53 -21.52 30.75
CA SER A 40 -20.30 -22.68 31.16
C SER A 40 -21.69 -22.66 30.52
N SER A 41 -21.95 -23.63 29.63
CA SER A 41 -23.28 -23.88 29.07
C SER A 41 -23.43 -25.37 28.77
N ASP A 42 -24.21 -26.07 29.59
CA ASP A 42 -24.46 -27.50 29.46
C ASP A 42 -25.17 -27.89 28.15
N LEU A 43 -24.66 -28.91 27.47
CA LEU A 43 -25.47 -29.78 26.61
C LEU A 43 -25.28 -31.24 27.05
N SER A 44 -26.39 -31.96 27.24
CA SER A 44 -26.40 -33.29 27.82
C SER A 44 -26.78 -34.38 26.82
N SER A 45 -25.97 -35.44 26.77
CA SER A 45 -26.25 -36.76 26.17
C SER A 45 -26.39 -36.81 24.62
N ALA A 46 -26.10 -37.94 23.94
CA ALA A 46 -25.87 -39.30 24.43
C ALA A 46 -24.84 -40.12 23.61
N GLN A 47 -24.16 -41.05 24.32
CA GLN A 47 -23.66 -42.38 23.92
C GLN A 47 -22.70 -42.57 22.70
N ALA A 48 -21.57 -43.20 23.01
CA ALA A 48 -20.68 -43.94 22.08
C ALA A 48 -21.07 -45.46 22.06
N PRO A 49 -20.32 -46.44 21.47
CA PRO A 49 -18.85 -46.62 21.52
C PRO A 49 -18.14 -46.99 20.19
N GLY A 50 -16.81 -46.86 20.17
CA GLY A 50 -15.94 -47.37 19.10
C GLY A 50 -14.45 -47.20 19.45
N THR A 51 -13.73 -48.31 19.70
CA THR A 51 -12.34 -48.30 20.22
C THR A 51 -11.28 -48.38 19.12
N SER A 52 -10.19 -47.59 19.23
CA SER A 52 -8.79 -48.10 19.25
C SER A 52 -7.73 -46.99 19.41
N GLN A 53 -6.63 -47.36 20.08
CA GLN A 53 -5.32 -46.68 20.19
C GLN A 53 -4.26 -47.77 19.86
N PRO A 54 -2.92 -47.54 19.86
CA PRO A 54 -2.15 -46.30 19.79
C PRO A 54 -1.00 -46.33 18.74
N ALA A 55 -0.31 -45.21 18.54
CA ALA A 55 1.13 -45.18 18.21
C ALA A 55 1.71 -43.78 18.52
N ALA A 56 3.00 -43.71 18.86
CA ALA A 56 3.72 -42.46 19.06
C ALA A 56 5.17 -42.60 18.61
N VAL A 57 5.78 -41.50 18.14
CA VAL A 57 7.24 -41.32 18.14
C VAL A 57 7.56 -39.82 18.22
N SER A 58 8.64 -39.48 18.92
CA SER A 58 9.18 -38.12 19.02
C SER A 58 10.61 -38.11 18.50
N SER A 59 10.98 -37.09 17.73
CA SER A 59 12.37 -36.83 17.34
C SER A 59 12.63 -35.32 17.25
N SER A 60 13.43 -34.78 18.16
CA SER A 60 14.09 -33.47 18.03
C SER A 60 15.54 -33.69 17.57
N THR A 61 16.15 -32.72 16.87
CA THR A 61 17.59 -32.37 16.96
C THR A 61 17.83 -31.03 16.24
N GLU A 62 18.85 -30.30 16.71
CA GLU A 62 19.16 -28.90 16.43
C GLU A 62 19.84 -28.57 15.09
N MET A 63 19.97 -27.25 14.90
CA MET A 63 20.83 -26.48 14.01
C MET A 63 22.34 -26.81 14.16
N PRO A 64 23.18 -26.39 13.21
CA PRO A 64 24.38 -25.63 13.60
C PRO A 64 24.60 -24.34 12.77
N SER A 65 25.60 -23.54 13.16
CA SER A 65 25.77 -22.14 12.77
C SER A 65 27.23 -21.80 12.35
N GLN A 66 27.46 -20.53 11.97
CA GLN A 66 28.74 -19.85 11.69
C GLN A 66 29.38 -20.10 10.30
N GLY A 67 30.01 -19.11 9.64
CA GLY A 67 30.17 -17.70 10.02
C GLY A 67 30.88 -16.83 8.94
N GLU A 68 31.11 -15.55 9.29
CA GLU A 68 32.12 -14.56 8.83
C GLU A 68 33.06 -14.87 7.62
N SER A 69 33.46 -13.94 6.74
CA SER A 69 33.33 -12.46 6.61
C SER A 69 33.72 -12.06 5.14
N SER A 70 33.94 -10.84 4.62
CA SER A 70 34.18 -9.48 5.18
C SER A 70 33.86 -8.35 4.17
N LEU A 71 34.63 -7.24 4.15
CA LEU A 71 34.37 -5.93 3.50
C LEU A 71 35.14 -5.70 2.19
N ALA A 72 34.52 -4.98 1.24
CA ALA A 72 35.17 -4.00 0.37
C ALA A 72 34.13 -3.00 -0.19
N SER A 73 34.52 -1.75 -0.48
CA SER A 73 33.61 -0.67 -0.90
C SER A 73 34.07 0.07 -2.15
N SER A 74 33.12 0.63 -2.91
CA SER A 74 33.36 1.59 -3.98
C SER A 74 32.20 2.57 -4.11
N GLN A 75 32.49 3.80 -4.55
CA GLN A 75 31.52 4.87 -4.78
C GLN A 75 31.18 4.97 -6.27
N GLY A 76 29.96 5.39 -6.62
CA GLY A 76 29.57 5.62 -8.01
C GLY A 76 28.23 6.36 -8.12
N GLN A 77 28.28 7.53 -8.75
CA GLN A 77 27.18 8.44 -9.13
C GLN A 77 25.76 7.87 -9.13
N GLY A 78 24.86 8.57 -8.42
CA GLY A 78 23.42 8.39 -8.60
C GLY A 78 22.95 8.99 -9.92
N SER A 79 22.27 8.17 -10.73
CA SER A 79 21.33 8.63 -11.74
C SER A 79 19.93 8.37 -11.20
N GLN A 80 19.17 9.43 -10.94
CA GLN A 80 17.74 9.31 -10.71
C GLN A 80 17.09 9.04 -12.07
N PRO A 81 16.44 7.88 -12.31
CA PRO A 81 15.60 7.73 -13.48
C PRO A 81 14.41 8.67 -13.29
N GLU A 82 14.25 9.66 -14.17
CA GLU A 82 12.98 10.36 -14.26
C GLU A 82 11.96 9.38 -14.84
N SER A 83 11.08 8.86 -13.98
CA SER A 83 9.97 8.01 -14.41
C SER A 83 9.16 8.80 -15.43
N SER A 84 9.16 8.34 -16.68
CA SER A 84 8.35 8.90 -17.77
C SER A 84 6.89 8.48 -17.60
N GLY A 85 6.32 8.77 -16.42
CA GLY A 85 4.97 8.40 -16.02
C GLY A 85 3.95 9.03 -16.95
N SER A 86 3.30 8.20 -17.76
CA SER A 86 2.15 8.62 -18.55
C SER A 86 1.00 8.97 -17.60
N VAL A 87 0.41 10.15 -17.78
CA VAL A 87 -0.53 10.74 -16.80
C VAL A 87 -1.74 9.83 -16.57
N GLY A 88 -1.80 9.23 -15.38
CA GLY A 88 -2.88 8.34 -14.97
C GLY A 88 -2.91 6.95 -15.62
N SER A 89 -1.90 6.51 -16.38
CA SER A 89 -1.80 5.12 -16.83
C SER A 89 -0.39 4.71 -17.23
N GLY A 90 -0.01 3.46 -17.00
CA GLY A 90 1.31 2.95 -17.38
C GLY A 90 1.57 1.52 -16.91
N ARG A 91 2.76 1.01 -17.27
CA ARG A 91 3.27 -0.26 -16.77
C ARG A 91 4.03 -0.08 -15.47
N ILE A 92 3.86 -1.05 -14.58
CA ILE A 92 4.48 -1.17 -13.26
C ILE A 92 4.86 -2.64 -13.15
N GLY A 93 6.15 -2.96 -13.33
CA GLY A 93 6.62 -4.34 -13.43
C GLY A 93 5.89 -5.16 -14.51
N ASP A 94 5.37 -6.31 -14.12
CA ASP A 94 4.54 -7.20 -14.94
C ASP A 94 3.06 -6.79 -15.03
N TYR A 95 2.70 -5.60 -14.54
CA TYR A 95 1.33 -5.10 -14.53
C TYR A 95 1.17 -3.86 -15.40
N GLU A 96 -0.06 -3.63 -15.85
CA GLU A 96 -0.48 -2.35 -16.43
C GLU A 96 -1.69 -1.83 -15.66
N VAL A 97 -1.64 -0.55 -15.28
CA VAL A 97 -2.68 0.09 -14.47
C VAL A 97 -3.13 1.37 -15.15
N ALA A 98 -4.42 1.68 -15.04
CA ALA A 98 -4.96 2.98 -15.43
C ALA A 98 -5.88 3.53 -14.33
N ILE A 99 -5.56 4.72 -13.81
CA ILE A 99 -6.38 5.46 -12.85
C ILE A 99 -7.50 6.16 -13.66
N ARG A 100 -8.69 5.54 -13.74
CA ARG A 100 -9.72 5.90 -14.72
C ARG A 100 -10.60 7.07 -14.31
N SER A 101 -11.16 7.02 -13.11
CA SER A 101 -12.16 7.97 -12.62
C SER A 101 -12.19 7.99 -11.10
N ALA A 102 -12.84 9.00 -10.53
CA ALA A 102 -13.15 9.04 -9.11
C ALA A 102 -14.58 9.55 -8.90
N ARG A 103 -15.18 9.21 -7.75
CA ARG A 103 -16.49 9.74 -7.31
C ARG A 103 -16.51 9.93 -5.80
N LEU A 104 -17.34 10.85 -5.33
CA LEU A 104 -17.58 11.03 -3.90
C LEU A 104 -18.53 9.94 -3.37
N SER A 105 -18.37 9.60 -2.10
CA SER A 105 -19.27 8.72 -1.32
C SER A 105 -19.06 8.98 0.18
N LYS A 106 -19.66 8.15 1.04
CA LYS A 106 -19.59 8.25 2.50
C LYS A 106 -19.11 6.96 3.14
N ASP A 107 -18.32 7.04 4.20
CA ASP A 107 -18.01 5.89 5.05
C ASP A 107 -19.19 5.50 5.97
N TYR A 108 -19.04 4.41 6.73
CA TYR A 108 -20.03 3.97 7.72
C TYR A 108 -20.31 4.99 8.85
N ARG A 109 -19.50 6.07 8.94
CA ARG A 109 -19.58 7.16 9.93
C ARG A 109 -20.07 8.48 9.32
N GLN A 110 -20.50 8.46 8.05
CA GLN A 110 -20.92 9.64 7.27
C GLN A 110 -19.82 10.68 6.97
N LYS A 111 -18.54 10.30 7.09
CA LYS A 111 -17.41 11.08 6.58
C LYS A 111 -17.29 10.99 5.06
N ASP A 112 -16.77 12.04 4.46
CA ASP A 112 -16.53 12.14 3.02
C ASP A 112 -15.37 11.24 2.57
N VAL A 113 -15.60 10.56 1.44
CA VAL A 113 -14.71 9.53 0.90
C VAL A 113 -14.62 9.69 -0.61
N LEU A 114 -13.39 9.62 -1.14
CA LEU A 114 -13.15 9.47 -2.57
C LEU A 114 -13.03 8.00 -2.92
N ILE A 115 -13.86 7.51 -3.84
CA ILE A 115 -13.68 6.19 -4.46
C ILE A 115 -12.99 6.42 -5.80
N VAL A 116 -11.75 5.92 -5.93
CA VAL A 116 -10.99 5.91 -7.18
C VAL A 116 -11.17 4.56 -7.86
N THR A 117 -11.46 4.59 -9.16
CA THR A 117 -11.63 3.39 -10.01
C THR A 117 -10.40 3.22 -10.90
N TYR A 118 -9.88 2.00 -10.94
CA TYR A 118 -8.70 1.62 -11.71
C TYR A 118 -9.04 0.45 -12.64
N ASP A 119 -8.46 0.43 -13.84
CA ASP A 119 -8.32 -0.82 -14.58
C ASP A 119 -6.94 -1.41 -14.28
N PHE A 120 -6.87 -2.74 -14.15
CA PHE A 120 -5.66 -3.51 -13.86
C PHE A 120 -5.55 -4.69 -14.80
N THR A 121 -4.45 -4.77 -15.53
CA THR A 121 -4.11 -5.87 -16.44
C THR A 121 -2.89 -6.61 -15.92
N ASN A 122 -2.99 -7.93 -15.78
CA ASN A 122 -1.88 -8.77 -15.35
C ASN A 122 -1.14 -9.31 -16.57
N HIS A 123 0.12 -8.90 -16.81
CA HIS A 123 0.99 -9.46 -17.86
C HIS A 123 1.99 -10.50 -17.31
N GLY A 124 1.88 -10.86 -16.03
CA GLY A 124 2.66 -11.92 -15.37
C GLY A 124 2.24 -13.33 -15.80
N GLN A 125 2.87 -14.35 -15.22
CA GLN A 125 2.65 -15.76 -15.61
C GLN A 125 1.61 -16.50 -14.75
N ASP A 126 1.38 -16.06 -13.52
CA ASP A 126 0.42 -16.62 -12.59
C ASP A 126 -0.76 -15.66 -12.35
N GLY A 127 -1.84 -16.17 -11.74
CA GLY A 127 -2.94 -15.32 -11.28
C GLY A 127 -2.48 -14.36 -10.17
N MET A 128 -2.85 -13.09 -10.28
CA MET A 128 -2.45 -12.07 -9.31
C MET A 128 -3.56 -11.05 -9.06
N SER A 129 -3.80 -10.70 -7.80
CA SER A 129 -4.78 -9.68 -7.41
C SER A 129 -4.14 -8.30 -7.27
N PHE A 130 -4.89 -7.24 -7.61
CA PHE A 130 -4.41 -5.85 -7.50
C PHE A 130 -3.91 -5.51 -6.10
N LEU A 131 -4.57 -6.03 -5.05
CA LEU A 131 -4.20 -5.77 -3.65
C LEU A 131 -2.80 -6.29 -3.29
N ILE A 132 -2.27 -7.27 -4.02
CA ILE A 132 -0.94 -7.87 -3.79
C ILE A 132 0.09 -7.34 -4.81
N ALA A 133 -0.34 -6.98 -6.02
CA ALA A 133 0.53 -6.38 -7.04
C ALA A 133 0.81 -4.88 -6.81
N ILE A 134 -0.19 -4.08 -6.43
CA ILE A 134 -0.16 -2.62 -6.57
C ILE A 134 -0.35 -1.91 -5.22
N ASN A 135 0.64 -1.10 -4.85
CA ASN A 135 0.50 -0.06 -3.83
C ASN A 135 -0.24 1.15 -4.43
N ALA A 136 -1.55 1.20 -4.20
CA ALA A 136 -2.42 2.31 -4.59
C ALA A 136 -2.67 3.26 -3.42
N LYS A 137 -2.19 4.49 -3.55
CA LYS A 137 -2.27 5.56 -2.57
C LYS A 137 -3.07 6.75 -3.09
N ALA A 138 -3.43 7.66 -2.19
CA ALA A 138 -3.94 8.97 -2.54
C ALA A 138 -3.40 10.01 -1.56
N TYR A 139 -3.14 11.22 -2.05
CA TYR A 139 -2.66 12.34 -1.26
C TYR A 139 -3.57 13.56 -1.44
N GLN A 140 -3.84 14.28 -0.36
CA GLN A 140 -4.56 15.56 -0.35
C GLN A 140 -3.76 16.53 0.52
N ASN A 141 -3.64 17.79 0.10
CA ASN A 141 -2.90 18.84 0.83
C ASN A 141 -1.43 18.51 1.18
N GLY A 142 -0.84 17.47 0.57
CA GLY A 142 0.50 16.96 0.86
C GLY A 142 0.55 15.82 1.90
N HIS A 143 -0.60 15.36 2.41
CA HIS A 143 -0.72 14.23 3.33
C HIS A 143 -1.24 12.97 2.63
N GLU A 144 -0.79 11.78 3.06
CA GLU A 144 -1.34 10.50 2.60
C GLU A 144 -2.71 10.23 3.22
N LEU A 145 -3.73 9.96 2.39
CA LEU A 145 -5.09 9.72 2.83
C LEU A 145 -5.25 8.30 3.39
N SER A 146 -5.89 8.21 4.57
CA SER A 146 -6.28 6.92 5.15
C SER A 146 -7.27 6.17 4.26
N MET A 147 -7.07 4.86 4.08
CA MET A 147 -8.00 4.01 3.34
C MET A 147 -9.35 3.91 4.07
N ALA A 148 -10.46 4.00 3.33
CA ALA A 148 -11.80 4.08 3.90
C ALA A 148 -12.59 2.77 3.78
N THR A 149 -13.27 2.37 4.86
CA THR A 149 -14.24 1.27 4.86
C THR A 149 -15.63 1.82 4.55
N ILE A 150 -16.16 1.51 3.37
CA ILE A 150 -17.52 1.91 2.96
C ILE A 150 -18.50 0.75 3.19
N THR A 151 -19.67 1.07 3.73
CA THR A 151 -20.80 0.14 3.88
C THR A 151 -22.07 0.76 3.34
N GLY A 152 -22.86 0.03 2.55
CA GLY A 152 -24.15 0.49 2.03
C GLY A 152 -24.11 1.15 0.65
N ASP A 153 -22.95 1.63 0.19
CA ASP A 153 -22.73 1.99 -1.21
C ASP A 153 -22.82 0.74 -2.09
N LYS A 154 -23.87 0.67 -2.92
CA LYS A 154 -24.16 -0.51 -3.75
C LYS A 154 -23.27 -0.61 -4.99
N GLU A 155 -22.54 0.43 -5.35
CA GLU A 155 -21.64 0.45 -6.52
C GLU A 155 -20.16 0.34 -6.12
N TYR A 156 -19.86 0.20 -4.82
CA TYR A 156 -18.52 -0.07 -4.33
C TYR A 156 -18.20 -1.58 -4.32
N ARG A 157 -17.00 -1.97 -4.80
CA ARG A 157 -16.59 -3.38 -4.97
C ARG A 157 -15.18 -3.66 -4.44
N ILE A 158 -14.95 -3.41 -3.14
CA ILE A 158 -13.66 -3.71 -2.47
C ILE A 158 -13.17 -5.16 -2.67
N GLN A 159 -14.08 -6.13 -2.80
CA GLN A 159 -13.72 -7.54 -3.06
C GLN A 159 -13.03 -7.75 -4.42
N ASP A 160 -13.28 -6.90 -5.41
CA ASP A 160 -12.68 -7.07 -6.75
C ASP A 160 -11.17 -6.76 -6.74
N MET A 161 -10.69 -6.00 -5.74
CA MET A 161 -9.25 -5.82 -5.51
C MET A 161 -8.53 -7.10 -5.04
N MET A 162 -9.28 -8.03 -4.44
CA MET A 162 -8.78 -9.25 -3.77
C MET A 162 -8.89 -10.49 -4.66
N LYS A 163 -9.49 -10.37 -5.85
CA LYS A 163 -9.62 -11.47 -6.81
C LYS A 163 -8.37 -11.52 -7.67
N ASP A 164 -7.86 -12.72 -7.89
CA ASP A 164 -6.76 -12.93 -8.82
C ASP A 164 -7.24 -12.73 -10.27
N VAL A 165 -6.45 -11.98 -11.03
CA VAL A 165 -6.64 -11.72 -12.46
C VAL A 165 -5.67 -12.60 -13.22
N GLY A 166 -6.15 -13.30 -14.24
CA GLY A 166 -5.32 -14.23 -15.03
C GLY A 166 -4.32 -13.51 -15.93
N PRO A 167 -3.27 -14.20 -16.41
CA PRO A 167 -2.35 -13.70 -17.43
C PRO A 167 -3.09 -13.19 -18.67
N GLY A 168 -2.81 -11.93 -19.06
CA GLY A 168 -3.44 -11.21 -20.17
C GLY A 168 -4.82 -10.61 -19.86
N GLU A 169 -5.44 -10.96 -18.74
CA GLU A 169 -6.79 -10.49 -18.39
C GLU A 169 -6.77 -9.10 -17.74
N THR A 170 -7.90 -8.38 -17.86
CA THR A 170 -8.08 -7.04 -17.28
C THR A 170 -9.32 -6.98 -16.39
N GLN A 171 -9.15 -6.52 -15.16
CA GLN A 171 -10.23 -6.34 -14.18
C GLN A 171 -10.31 -4.87 -13.77
N GLN A 172 -11.53 -4.34 -13.66
CA GLN A 172 -11.77 -3.04 -13.03
C GLN A 172 -11.90 -3.21 -11.51
N VAL A 173 -11.21 -2.36 -10.76
CA VAL A 173 -11.14 -2.41 -9.28
C VAL A 173 -11.31 -1.01 -8.68
N GLN A 174 -11.61 -0.92 -7.38
CA GLN A 174 -11.90 0.36 -6.73
C GLN A 174 -11.24 0.45 -5.35
N ARG A 175 -10.54 1.55 -5.06
CA ARG A 175 -10.03 1.89 -3.72
C ARG A 175 -10.73 3.13 -3.17
N ALA A 176 -11.07 3.10 -1.89
CA ALA A 176 -11.67 4.23 -1.18
C ALA A 176 -10.66 4.89 -0.23
N PHE A 177 -10.65 6.22 -0.22
CA PHE A 177 -9.78 7.06 0.61
C PHE A 177 -10.60 8.10 1.36
N LEU A 178 -10.34 8.24 2.66
CA LEU A 178 -10.99 9.20 3.53
C LEU A 178 -10.47 10.61 3.22
N LEU A 179 -11.37 11.55 2.93
CA LEU A 179 -11.01 12.92 2.59
C LEU A 179 -10.72 13.77 3.83
N GLU A 180 -9.81 14.74 3.69
CA GLU A 180 -9.67 15.87 4.62
C GLU A 180 -10.77 16.90 4.36
N ASP A 181 -11.01 17.23 3.09
CA ASP A 181 -12.08 18.12 2.63
C ASP A 181 -12.56 17.76 1.21
N THR A 182 -13.67 18.34 0.75
CA THR A 182 -14.31 18.01 -0.55
C THR A 182 -14.02 19.02 -1.68
N THR A 183 -13.05 19.91 -1.49
CA THR A 183 -12.70 21.01 -2.41
C THR A 183 -11.24 21.00 -2.88
N SER A 184 -10.31 20.58 -2.03
CA SER A 184 -8.90 20.47 -2.38
C SER A 184 -8.65 19.26 -3.29
N PRO A 185 -7.84 19.38 -4.35
CA PRO A 185 -7.61 18.29 -5.28
C PRO A 185 -6.87 17.11 -4.62
N VAL A 186 -7.14 15.91 -5.13
CA VAL A 186 -6.54 14.65 -4.63
C VAL A 186 -5.68 14.03 -5.72
N GLU A 187 -4.42 13.72 -5.40
CA GLU A 187 -3.53 12.98 -6.27
C GLU A 187 -3.58 11.48 -5.92
N ALA A 188 -4.14 10.67 -6.82
CA ALA A 188 -4.04 9.21 -6.71
C ALA A 188 -2.73 8.73 -7.33
N GLU A 189 -1.96 7.92 -6.61
CA GLU A 189 -0.67 7.35 -7.03
C GLU A 189 -0.76 5.83 -7.10
N VAL A 190 -0.09 5.21 -8.07
CA VAL A 190 0.12 3.76 -8.12
C VAL A 190 1.60 3.43 -8.31
N SER A 191 2.04 2.38 -7.64
CA SER A 191 3.40 1.80 -7.68
C SER A 191 3.31 0.30 -7.41
N GLU A 192 4.37 -0.45 -7.69
CA GLU A 192 4.45 -1.89 -7.37
C GLU A 192 4.53 -2.08 -5.84
N LEU A 193 3.78 -3.03 -5.27
CA LEU A 193 3.70 -3.19 -3.81
C LEU A 193 5.02 -3.69 -3.19
N ILE A 194 5.77 -4.52 -3.93
CA ILE A 194 7.06 -5.07 -3.52
C ILE A 194 8.00 -4.97 -4.72
N SER A 195 8.89 -3.97 -4.72
CA SER A 195 9.82 -3.73 -5.82
C SER A 195 11.17 -3.20 -5.37
N MET A 196 12.16 -3.34 -6.24
CA MET A 196 13.45 -2.63 -6.14
C MET A 196 13.50 -1.39 -7.06
N ASN A 197 12.55 -1.27 -8.00
CA ASN A 197 12.40 -0.13 -8.89
C ASN A 197 11.66 1.02 -8.19
N LYS A 198 11.55 2.17 -8.87
CA LYS A 198 10.77 3.34 -8.43
C LYS A 198 9.71 3.73 -9.47
N ASP A 199 9.15 2.71 -10.13
CA ASP A 199 8.18 2.90 -11.20
C ASP A 199 6.82 3.24 -10.57
N CYS A 200 6.54 4.54 -10.48
CA CYS A 200 5.24 5.08 -10.12
C CYS A 200 4.73 6.07 -11.17
N PHE A 201 3.42 6.27 -11.16
CA PHE A 201 2.74 7.38 -11.84
C PHE A 201 1.46 7.74 -11.07
N SER A 202 0.95 8.94 -11.32
CA SER A 202 -0.19 9.49 -10.59
C SER A 202 -1.24 10.12 -11.51
N ARG A 203 -2.37 10.49 -10.91
CA ARG A 203 -3.42 11.31 -11.52
C ARG A 203 -4.11 12.16 -10.47
N THR A 204 -4.14 13.47 -10.70
CA THR A 204 -4.91 14.42 -9.89
C THR A 204 -6.39 14.41 -10.28
N PHE A 205 -7.27 14.47 -9.28
CA PHE A 205 -8.70 14.69 -9.40
C PHE A 205 -9.09 16.01 -8.73
N ASP A 206 -9.75 16.89 -9.48
CA ASP A 206 -10.44 18.07 -8.93
C ASP A 206 -11.78 17.64 -8.34
N LEU A 207 -11.90 17.68 -7.02
CA LEU A 207 -13.11 17.25 -6.31
C LEU A 207 -14.33 18.12 -6.64
N THR A 208 -14.13 19.39 -6.99
CA THR A 208 -15.21 20.32 -7.34
C THR A 208 -15.83 20.02 -8.70
N SER A 209 -15.17 19.19 -9.51
CA SER A 209 -15.66 18.69 -10.80
C SER A 209 -16.43 17.36 -10.71
N LEU A 210 -16.49 16.74 -9.52
CA LEU A 210 -17.16 15.45 -9.30
C LEU A 210 -18.64 15.65 -8.93
N SER A 211 -19.52 14.88 -9.58
CA SER A 211 -20.98 14.86 -9.39
C SER A 211 -21.45 13.73 -8.47
#